data_AF-A0AA41UGF9-F1
#
_entry.id   AF-A0AA41UGF9-F1
#
_cell.length_a   1.000
_cell.length_b   1.000
_cell.length_c   1.000
_cell.angle_alpha   90.00
_cell.angle_beta   90.00
_cell.angle_gamma   90.00
#
_symmetry.space_group_name_H-M   'P 1'
#
loop_
_entity.id
_entity.type
_entity.pdbx_description
1 polymer ?
#
loop_
_entity_poly.entity_id
_entity_poly.type
_entity_poly.pdbx_seq_one_letter_code
_entity_poly.pdbx_strand_id
1 'polypeptide(L)'
;MRAIITNEDVGTTIDFRSAGIYQAQHPWPKATVVSAGRGLVFVRNAKPGEPKSYGTLFIEVYPPGAAFIRGEGVSAEECENAAWAKYQLALHCTDGSGTHDWEPRDYHNGAGFCSRCKTFGSKVFTGEQLGQFCKTCQIGTTYHWDTDANGNLEYLCEEHVPPRPERTLSELLSELFDDDADASPAAPAHSLDTTTKEA
;
A
#
# COMPACT_ATOMS: atom_id res chain seq x y z
N MET A 1 -20.62 5.38 15.51
CA MET A 1 -20.15 6.03 16.76
C MET A 1 -18.99 6.94 16.41
N ARG A 2 -19.04 8.23 16.76
CA ARG A 2 -17.88 9.12 16.61
C ARG A 2 -16.81 8.68 17.61
N ALA A 3 -15.56 8.52 17.17
CA ALA A 3 -14.45 8.28 18.07
C ALA A 3 -14.30 9.52 18.98
N ILE A 4 -14.52 9.33 20.28
CA ILE A 4 -14.27 10.36 21.29
C ILE A 4 -12.77 10.28 21.62
N ILE A 5 -12.02 11.34 21.33
CA ILE A 5 -10.63 11.47 21.76
C ILE A 5 -10.66 11.74 23.26
N THR A 6 -10.46 10.71 24.08
CA THR A 6 -10.25 10.86 25.52
C THR A 6 -8.75 11.08 25.73
N ASN A 7 -8.36 12.07 26.52
CA ASN A 7 -6.96 12.36 26.91
C ASN A 7 -6.35 11.27 27.83
N GLU A 8 -6.75 10.00 27.66
CA GLU A 8 -6.34 8.85 28.47
C GLU A 8 -5.81 7.74 27.54
N ASP A 9 -4.62 7.96 26.99
CA ASP A 9 -3.42 7.14 27.22
C ASP A 9 -2.29 7.58 26.28
N VAL A 10 -1.19 8.02 26.89
CA VAL A 10 0.05 8.44 26.24
C VAL A 10 1.04 7.28 26.30
N GLY A 11 1.53 6.83 25.15
CA GLY A 11 2.73 5.99 25.06
C GLY A 11 2.58 4.62 24.40
N THR A 12 2.34 4.60 23.10
CA THR A 12 3.01 3.59 22.27
C THR A 12 4.46 4.03 22.11
N THR A 13 5.38 3.38 22.82
CA THR A 13 6.81 3.42 22.47
C THR A 13 6.95 2.88 21.04
N ILE A 14 7.38 3.74 20.13
CA ILE A 14 7.61 3.39 18.73
C ILE A 14 9.10 3.11 18.58
N ASP A 15 9.47 1.84 18.44
CA ASP A 15 10.85 1.45 18.19
C ASP A 15 11.16 1.54 16.69
N PHE A 16 11.86 2.60 16.31
CA PHE A 16 12.57 2.61 15.05
C PHE A 16 13.86 1.81 15.27
N ARG A 17 13.88 0.53 14.88
CA ARG A 17 15.01 -0.42 15.08
C ARG A 17 16.43 0.15 14.81
N SER A 18 16.54 1.24 14.05
CA SER A 18 17.80 1.94 13.71
C SER A 18 17.89 3.41 14.15
N ALA A 19 16.82 4.01 14.66
CA ALA A 19 16.77 5.42 15.11
C ALA A 19 16.41 5.57 16.60
N GLY A 20 16.13 4.47 17.29
CA GLY A 20 15.86 4.42 18.72
C GLY A 20 14.37 4.48 19.05
N ILE A 21 14.10 4.58 20.35
CA ILE A 21 12.76 4.65 20.92
C ILE A 21 12.21 6.06 20.76
N TYR A 22 11.01 6.17 20.19
CA TYR A 22 10.25 7.40 20.07
C TYR A 22 8.97 7.34 20.90
N GLN A 23 8.72 8.39 21.68
CA GLN A 23 7.50 8.57 22.43
C GLN A 23 6.51 9.39 21.58
N ALA A 24 5.36 8.80 21.26
CA ALA A 24 4.30 9.49 20.51
C ALA A 24 3.89 10.81 21.19
N GLN A 25 3.77 11.88 20.40
CA GLN A 25 3.44 13.23 20.84
C GLN A 25 1.97 13.59 20.60
N HIS A 26 1.29 12.89 19.68
CA HIS A 26 -0.11 13.15 19.38
C HIS A 26 -1.07 12.26 20.19
N PRO A 27 -2.29 12.75 20.48
CA PRO A 27 -3.29 12.01 21.25
C PRO A 27 -4.00 10.95 20.39
N TRP A 28 -3.27 9.93 19.97
CA TRP A 28 -3.83 8.76 19.28
C TRP A 28 -4.87 8.05 20.17
N PRO A 29 -5.94 7.46 19.59
CA PRO A 29 -6.84 6.61 20.35
C PRO A 29 -6.08 5.50 21.07
N LYS A 30 -6.46 5.16 22.30
CA LYS A 30 -5.80 4.15 23.13
C LYS A 30 -5.61 2.77 22.46
N ALA A 31 -6.55 2.36 21.60
CA ALA A 31 -6.47 1.08 20.89
C ALA A 31 -5.63 1.13 19.60
N THR A 32 -4.92 2.24 19.35
CA THR A 32 -4.10 2.42 18.15
C THR A 32 -2.85 1.57 18.23
N VAL A 33 -2.63 0.75 17.21
CA VAL A 33 -1.36 0.03 17.03
C VAL A 33 -0.45 0.85 16.13
N VAL A 34 0.86 0.80 16.39
CA VAL A 34 1.86 1.51 15.61
C VAL A 34 2.97 0.57 15.17
N SER A 35 3.40 0.73 13.92
CA SER A 35 4.61 0.11 13.34
C SER A 35 5.49 1.21 12.75
N ALA A 36 6.81 1.04 12.77
CA ALA A 36 7.73 2.03 12.22
C ALA A 36 8.95 1.38 11.59
N GLY A 37 9.58 2.09 10.65
CA GLY A 37 10.72 1.56 9.94
C GLY A 37 11.37 2.53 8.99
N ARG A 38 12.27 1.99 8.15
CA ARG A 38 12.81 2.68 6.98
C ARG A 38 12.30 1.99 5.73
N GLY A 39 11.93 2.78 4.72
CA GLY A 39 11.42 2.27 3.46
C GLY A 39 12.15 2.87 2.27
N LEU A 40 12.05 2.19 1.13
CA LEU A 40 12.39 2.73 -0.18
C LEU A 40 11.08 3.04 -0.91
N VAL A 41 10.90 4.29 -1.32
CA VAL A 41 9.74 4.73 -2.09
C VAL A 41 10.13 4.84 -3.55
N PHE A 42 9.37 4.21 -4.44
CA PHE A 42 9.53 4.34 -5.89
C PHE A 42 8.67 5.50 -6.40
N VAL A 43 9.30 6.42 -7.13
CA VAL A 43 8.62 7.58 -7.71
C VAL A 43 8.02 7.17 -9.04
N ARG A 44 6.69 7.11 -9.11
CA ARG A 44 5.99 6.92 -10.39
C ARG A 44 6.21 8.16 -11.25
N ASN A 45 6.56 7.95 -12.53
CA ASN A 45 6.73 9.02 -13.53
C ASN A 45 7.86 10.03 -13.25
N ALA A 46 8.96 9.60 -12.60
CA ALA A 46 10.15 10.43 -12.45
C ALA A 46 10.66 10.90 -13.83
N LYS A 47 10.93 12.20 -13.97
CA LYS A 47 11.42 12.77 -15.24
C LYS A 47 12.88 12.40 -15.49
N PRO A 48 13.37 12.51 -16.74
CA PRO A 48 14.80 12.35 -17.01
C PRO A 48 15.64 13.28 -16.11
N GLY A 49 16.56 12.71 -15.35
CA GLY A 49 17.41 13.44 -14.40
C GLY A 49 16.88 13.51 -12.96
N GLU A 50 15.65 13.08 -12.69
CA GLU A 50 15.10 12.99 -11.32
C GLU A 50 15.37 11.62 -10.70
N PRO A 51 15.53 11.54 -9.36
CA PRO A 51 15.68 10.27 -8.67
C PRO A 51 14.42 9.40 -8.83
N LYS A 52 14.61 8.15 -9.25
CA LYS A 52 13.51 7.17 -9.43
C LYS A 52 13.03 6.56 -8.11
N SER A 53 13.76 6.79 -7.03
CA SER A 53 13.40 6.36 -5.68
C SER A 53 14.07 7.23 -4.63
N TYR A 54 13.54 7.21 -3.41
CA TYR A 54 14.16 7.82 -2.25
C TYR A 54 13.97 6.95 -1.00
N GLY A 55 14.93 7.03 -0.07
CA GLY A 55 14.82 6.41 1.25
C GLY A 55 14.04 7.32 2.20
N THR A 56 13.23 6.74 3.08
CA THR A 56 12.43 7.50 4.06
C THR A 56 12.30 6.76 5.39
N LEU A 57 12.10 7.49 6.48
CA LEU A 57 11.50 6.91 7.69
C LEU A 57 9.98 6.88 7.50
N PHE A 58 9.33 5.89 8.11
CA PHE A 58 7.88 5.87 8.15
C PHE A 58 7.35 5.43 9.51
N ILE A 59 6.16 5.92 9.83
CA ILE A 59 5.27 5.39 10.85
C ILE A 59 3.99 4.94 10.18
N GLU A 60 3.53 3.74 10.52
CA GLU A 60 2.20 3.23 10.19
C GLU A 60 1.37 3.14 11.45
N VAL A 61 0.24 3.84 11.42
CA VAL A 61 -0.69 3.91 12.52
C VAL A 61 -1.95 3.15 12.12
N TYR A 62 -2.49 2.37 13.05
CA TYR A 62 -3.69 1.55 12.86
C TYR A 62 -4.76 1.97 13.88
N PRO A 63 -5.45 3.11 13.67
CA PRO A 63 -6.52 3.54 14.56
C PRO A 63 -7.71 2.58 14.50
N PRO A 64 -8.45 2.39 15.62
CA PRO A 64 -9.63 1.54 15.64
C PRO A 64 -10.70 2.05 14.66
N GLY A 65 -11.19 1.18 13.78
CA GLY A 65 -12.26 1.49 12.83
C GLY A 65 -11.84 2.35 11.63
N ALA A 66 -10.55 2.57 11.41
CA ALA A 66 -10.01 3.25 10.24
C ALA A 66 -9.05 2.34 9.46
N ALA A 67 -8.79 2.68 8.20
CA ALA A 67 -7.67 2.10 7.47
C ALA A 67 -6.33 2.54 8.09
N PHE A 68 -5.26 1.80 7.80
CA PHE A 68 -3.93 2.18 8.25
C PHE A 68 -3.51 3.52 7.62
N ILE A 69 -2.77 4.31 8.38
CA ILE A 69 -2.31 5.63 7.99
C ILE A 69 -0.78 5.63 8.06
N ARG A 70 -0.14 5.89 6.92
CA ARG A 70 1.31 6.04 6.86
C ARG A 70 1.72 7.50 6.85
N GLY A 71 2.61 7.89 7.77
CA GLY A 71 3.37 9.13 7.71
C GLY A 71 4.83 8.84 7.32
N GLU A 72 5.43 9.76 6.56
CA GLU A 72 6.80 9.64 6.04
C GLU A 72 7.57 10.93 6.35
N GLY A 73 8.87 10.83 6.57
CA GLY A 73 9.72 11.98 6.93
C GLY A 73 11.19 11.62 7.11
N VAL A 74 12.01 12.62 7.46
CA VAL A 74 13.43 12.40 7.80
C VAL A 74 13.64 12.13 9.30
N SER A 75 12.63 12.40 10.12
CA SER A 75 12.63 12.15 11.57
C SER A 75 11.36 11.42 12.03
N ALA A 76 11.40 10.82 13.21
CA ALA A 76 10.24 10.18 13.83
C ALA A 76 9.09 11.18 14.05
N GLU A 77 9.42 12.40 14.46
CA GLU A 77 8.46 13.49 14.68
C GLU A 77 7.77 13.91 13.36
N GLU A 78 8.53 14.04 12.27
CA GLU A 78 7.94 14.33 10.96
C GLU A 78 7.01 13.20 10.49
N CYS A 79 7.41 11.95 10.71
CA CYS A 79 6.57 10.80 10.38
C CYS A 79 5.26 10.83 11.19
N GLU A 80 5.32 11.09 12.50
CA GLU A 80 4.12 11.12 13.34
C GLU A 80 3.23 12.31 12.96
N ASN A 81 3.81 13.49 12.76
CA ASN A 81 3.09 14.69 12.31
C ASN A 81 2.38 14.45 10.97
N ALA A 82 3.04 13.80 10.01
CA ALA A 82 2.45 13.46 8.73
C ALA A 82 1.31 12.45 8.85
N ALA A 83 1.45 11.44 9.71
CA ALA A 83 0.39 10.47 9.98
C ALA A 83 -0.80 11.15 10.70
N TRP A 84 -0.52 11.98 11.71
CA TRP A 84 -1.52 12.69 12.49
C TRP A 84 -2.34 13.65 11.63
N ALA A 85 -1.70 14.41 10.75
CA ALA A 85 -2.39 15.30 9.82
C ALA A 85 -3.38 14.53 8.92
N LYS A 86 -2.98 13.35 8.41
CA LYS A 86 -3.86 12.47 7.62
C LYS A 86 -5.02 11.93 8.47
N TYR A 87 -4.76 11.55 9.71
CA TYR A 87 -5.79 11.08 10.64
C TYR A 87 -6.82 12.17 10.95
N GLN A 88 -6.38 13.39 11.24
CA GLN A 88 -7.26 14.52 11.46
C GLN A 88 -8.09 14.83 10.20
N LEU A 89 -7.46 14.81 9.01
CA LEU A 89 -8.18 15.02 7.76
C LEU A 89 -9.25 13.93 7.51
N ALA A 90 -8.96 12.68 7.86
CA ALA A 90 -9.92 11.59 7.75
C ALA A 90 -11.08 11.73 8.76
N LEU A 91 -10.78 12.03 10.03
CA LEU A 91 -11.78 12.25 11.08
C LEU A 91 -12.73 13.40 10.74
N HIS A 92 -12.18 14.48 10.18
CA HIS A 92 -12.92 15.70 9.85
C HIS A 92 -13.31 15.77 8.37
N CYS A 93 -13.29 14.64 7.66
CA CYS A 93 -13.71 14.54 6.26
C CYS A 93 -15.23 14.78 6.14
N THR A 94 -15.66 16.03 6.30
CA THR A 94 -17.07 16.39 6.31
C THR A 94 -17.30 17.73 5.61
N ASP A 95 -18.19 17.68 4.63
CA ASP A 95 -19.13 18.72 4.21
C ASP A 95 -20.31 18.88 5.20
N GLY A 96 -20.23 18.25 6.37
CA GLY A 96 -21.27 18.17 7.39
C GLY A 96 -22.03 16.83 7.46
N SER A 97 -21.91 15.91 6.49
CA SER A 97 -22.73 14.68 6.44
C SER A 97 -22.27 13.55 7.35
N GLY A 98 -20.99 13.55 7.77
CA GLY A 98 -20.38 12.42 8.49
C GLY A 98 -20.08 11.19 7.60
N THR A 99 -20.12 11.33 6.27
CA THR A 99 -19.84 10.26 5.32
C THR A 99 -18.70 10.64 4.38
N HIS A 100 -17.77 9.71 4.14
CA HIS A 100 -16.75 9.88 3.09
C HIS A 100 -17.38 9.81 1.71
N ASP A 101 -16.81 10.57 0.77
CA ASP A 101 -17.18 10.51 -0.65
C ASP A 101 -16.17 9.60 -1.37
N TRP A 102 -16.57 8.36 -1.68
CA TRP A 102 -15.67 7.31 -2.15
C TRP A 102 -15.58 7.26 -3.68
N GLU A 103 -14.37 7.03 -4.20
CA GLU A 103 -14.09 6.73 -5.60
C GLU A 103 -13.26 5.43 -5.70
N PRO A 104 -13.58 4.49 -6.61
CA PRO A 104 -12.84 3.23 -6.74
C PRO A 104 -11.49 3.42 -7.45
N ARG A 105 -11.37 4.43 -8.32
CA ARG A 105 -10.23 4.61 -9.25
C ARG A 105 -10.01 3.32 -10.03
N ASP A 106 -8.79 2.78 -10.00
CA ASP A 106 -8.41 1.54 -10.69
C ASP A 106 -8.60 0.28 -9.81
N TYR A 107 -9.25 0.39 -8.64
CA TYR A 107 -9.48 -0.75 -7.76
C TYR A 107 -10.71 -1.55 -8.18
N HIS A 108 -10.57 -2.87 -8.19
CA HIS A 108 -11.63 -3.81 -8.57
C HIS A 108 -12.02 -4.75 -7.42
N ASN A 109 -11.37 -4.63 -6.27
CA ASN A 109 -11.55 -5.49 -5.10
C ASN A 109 -12.51 -4.88 -4.06
N GLY A 110 -13.36 -3.94 -4.47
CA GLY A 110 -14.29 -3.23 -3.58
C GLY A 110 -13.63 -2.15 -2.71
N ALA A 111 -12.31 -1.92 -2.86
CA ALA A 111 -11.63 -0.83 -2.19
C ALA A 111 -11.81 0.50 -2.92
N GLY A 112 -11.55 1.59 -2.21
CA GLY A 112 -11.62 2.93 -2.76
C GLY A 112 -10.87 3.96 -1.94
N PHE A 113 -10.81 5.17 -2.47
CA PHE A 113 -10.26 6.33 -1.80
C PHE A 113 -11.33 7.38 -1.63
N CYS A 114 -11.30 8.12 -0.53
CA CYS A 114 -12.16 9.28 -0.45
C CYS A 114 -11.65 10.37 -1.41
N SER A 115 -12.50 10.89 -2.28
CA SER A 115 -12.20 11.97 -3.22
C SER A 115 -11.68 13.23 -2.53
N ARG A 116 -12.09 13.46 -1.27
CA ARG A 116 -11.76 14.64 -0.45
C ARG A 116 -10.52 14.44 0.41
N CYS A 117 -10.60 13.56 1.42
CA CYS A 117 -9.51 13.37 2.38
C CYS A 117 -8.45 12.37 1.94
N LYS A 118 -8.65 11.69 0.80
CA LYS A 118 -7.73 10.68 0.25
C LYS A 118 -7.49 9.50 1.20
N THR A 119 -8.30 9.31 2.23
CA THR A 119 -8.26 8.11 3.07
C THR A 119 -8.62 6.89 2.24
N PHE A 120 -8.01 5.75 2.56
CA PHE A 120 -8.33 4.46 1.96
C PHE A 120 -9.48 3.80 2.71
N GLY A 121 -10.33 3.06 2.00
CA GLY A 121 -11.37 2.23 2.58
C GLY A 121 -11.41 0.87 1.88
N SER A 122 -11.47 -0.20 2.66
CA SER A 122 -11.72 -1.55 2.16
C SER A 122 -13.23 -1.84 2.16
N LYS A 123 -13.69 -2.62 1.17
CA LYS A 123 -15.10 -3.03 1.06
C LYS A 123 -16.09 -1.84 1.08
N VAL A 124 -15.69 -0.71 0.49
CA VAL A 124 -16.53 0.49 0.38
C VAL A 124 -17.44 0.43 -0.86
N PHE A 125 -17.12 -0.43 -1.83
CA PHE A 125 -17.96 -0.73 -2.98
C PHE A 125 -18.39 -2.20 -3.00
N THR A 126 -19.64 -2.44 -3.38
CA THR A 126 -20.13 -3.77 -3.74
C THR A 126 -19.83 -4.06 -5.22
N GLY A 127 -19.92 -5.32 -5.62
CA GLY A 127 -19.74 -5.68 -7.03
C GLY A 127 -20.78 -5.02 -7.93
N GLU A 128 -22.04 -4.90 -7.48
CA GLU A 128 -23.11 -4.23 -8.22
C GLU A 128 -22.77 -2.76 -8.50
N GLN A 129 -22.21 -2.05 -7.51
CA GLN A 129 -21.79 -0.65 -7.68
C GLN A 129 -20.65 -0.50 -8.69
N LEU A 130 -19.82 -1.53 -8.83
CA LEU A 130 -18.71 -1.56 -9.79
C LEU A 130 -19.10 -2.20 -11.14
N GLY A 131 -20.33 -2.68 -11.30
CA GLY A 131 -20.76 -3.44 -12.48
C GLY A 131 -20.06 -4.80 -12.61
N GLN A 132 -19.60 -5.36 -11.51
CA GLN A 132 -18.84 -6.62 -11.43
C GLN A 132 -19.74 -7.74 -10.93
N PHE A 133 -19.98 -8.72 -11.78
CA PHE A 133 -20.90 -9.82 -11.50
C PHE A 133 -20.20 -11.17 -11.68
N CYS A 134 -20.51 -12.11 -10.80
CA CYS A 134 -20.01 -13.47 -10.94
C CYS A 134 -20.46 -14.06 -12.29
N LYS A 135 -19.52 -14.53 -13.09
CA LYS A 135 -19.79 -15.15 -14.40
C LYS A 135 -20.81 -16.30 -14.31
N THR A 136 -20.80 -17.06 -13.21
CA THR A 136 -21.65 -18.23 -13.02
C THR A 136 -23.04 -17.89 -12.47
N CYS A 137 -23.12 -17.18 -11.34
CA CYS A 137 -24.41 -16.93 -10.66
C CYS A 137 -24.95 -15.50 -10.79
N GLN A 138 -24.21 -14.60 -11.44
CA GLN A 138 -24.60 -13.20 -11.68
C GLN A 138 -24.87 -12.36 -10.42
N ILE A 139 -24.42 -12.82 -9.25
CA ILE A 139 -24.41 -12.02 -8.02
C ILE A 139 -23.23 -11.04 -8.07
N GLY A 140 -23.42 -9.80 -7.62
CA GLY A 140 -22.34 -8.82 -7.58
C GLY A 140 -21.18 -9.29 -6.69
N THR A 141 -19.96 -9.20 -7.19
CA THR A 141 -18.78 -9.68 -6.45
C THR A 141 -17.53 -8.86 -6.74
N THR A 142 -16.65 -8.76 -5.73
CA THR A 142 -15.33 -8.11 -5.83
C THR A 142 -14.21 -9.06 -5.38
N TYR A 143 -14.47 -10.37 -5.37
CA TYR A 143 -13.64 -11.37 -4.68
C TYR A 143 -12.45 -11.85 -5.52
N HIS A 144 -12.74 -12.48 -6.66
CA HIS A 144 -11.74 -13.03 -7.56
C HIS A 144 -12.05 -12.58 -8.97
N TRP A 145 -11.01 -12.23 -9.72
CA TRP A 145 -11.12 -12.02 -11.14
C TRP A 145 -9.92 -12.62 -11.88
N ASP A 146 -10.17 -12.99 -13.12
CA ASP A 146 -9.15 -13.40 -14.08
C ASP A 146 -9.31 -12.58 -15.37
N THR A 147 -8.39 -12.71 -16.31
CA THR A 147 -8.47 -12.07 -17.62
C THR A 147 -8.77 -13.12 -18.68
N ASP A 148 -9.85 -12.94 -19.45
CA ASP A 148 -10.18 -13.83 -20.56
C ASP A 148 -9.17 -13.71 -21.72
N ALA A 149 -9.30 -14.58 -22.72
CA ALA A 149 -8.43 -14.58 -23.90
C ALA A 149 -8.46 -13.27 -24.72
N ASN A 150 -9.46 -12.41 -24.50
CA ASN A 150 -9.61 -11.12 -25.17
C ASN A 150 -9.13 -9.94 -24.31
N GLY A 151 -8.65 -10.19 -23.09
CA GLY A 151 -8.22 -9.13 -22.17
C GLY A 151 -9.32 -8.59 -21.25
N ASN A 152 -10.53 -9.17 -21.24
CA ASN A 152 -11.62 -8.73 -20.38
C ASN A 152 -11.53 -9.37 -18.99
N LEU A 153 -11.91 -8.63 -17.96
CA LEU A 153 -11.96 -9.13 -16.59
C LEU A 153 -13.20 -10.01 -16.38
N GLU A 154 -12.99 -11.24 -15.92
CA GLU A 154 -14.04 -12.17 -15.51
C GLU A 154 -14.06 -12.31 -13.99
N TYR A 155 -15.22 -12.08 -13.37
CA TYR A 155 -15.36 -12.10 -11.92
C TYR A 155 -16.02 -13.40 -11.42
N LEU A 156 -15.61 -13.88 -10.25
CA LEU A 156 -16.17 -15.07 -9.58
C LEU A 156 -16.41 -14.77 -8.10
N CYS A 157 -17.58 -15.18 -7.58
CA CYS A 157 -17.84 -15.15 -6.16
C CYS A 157 -17.10 -16.29 -5.44
N GLU A 158 -16.99 -16.21 -4.12
CA GLU A 158 -16.27 -17.19 -3.28
C GLU A 158 -16.66 -18.64 -3.57
N GLU A 159 -17.95 -18.91 -3.83
CA GLU A 159 -18.47 -20.25 -4.13
C GLU A 159 -18.05 -20.80 -5.50
N HIS A 160 -17.77 -19.92 -6.46
CA HIS A 160 -17.44 -20.29 -7.85
C HIS A 160 -15.96 -20.10 -8.18
N VAL A 161 -15.14 -19.65 -7.23
CA VAL A 161 -13.69 -19.65 -7.40
C VAL A 161 -13.21 -21.10 -7.44
N PRO A 162 -12.52 -21.53 -8.51
CA PRO A 162 -11.98 -22.88 -8.54
C PRO A 162 -11.01 -23.06 -7.37
N PRO A 163 -11.03 -24.22 -6.70
CA PRO A 163 -10.07 -24.48 -5.64
C PRO A 163 -8.67 -24.29 -6.21
N ARG A 164 -7.83 -23.52 -5.50
CA ARG A 164 -6.42 -23.43 -5.89
C ARG A 164 -5.85 -24.85 -5.82
N PRO A 165 -5.12 -25.29 -6.86
CA PRO A 165 -4.46 -26.59 -6.79
C PRO A 165 -3.56 -26.60 -5.56
N GLU A 166 -3.64 -27.67 -4.77
CA GLU A 166 -2.69 -27.86 -3.67
C GLU A 166 -1.30 -27.94 -4.28
N ARG A 167 -0.44 -27.00 -3.88
CA ARG A 167 0.97 -26.99 -4.24
C ARG A 167 1.77 -27.16 -2.97
N THR A 168 2.77 -28.01 -3.02
CA THR A 168 3.77 -28.13 -1.98
C THR A 168 4.60 -26.84 -1.94
N LEU A 169 5.17 -26.55 -0.77
CA LEU A 169 6.12 -25.45 -0.63
C LEU A 169 7.31 -25.63 -1.58
N SER A 170 7.71 -26.88 -1.85
CA SER A 170 8.79 -27.20 -2.80
C SER A 170 8.45 -26.77 -4.23
N GLU A 171 7.24 -27.03 -4.71
CA GLU A 171 6.81 -26.63 -6.07
C GLU A 171 6.73 -25.11 -6.21
N LEU A 172 6.23 -24.42 -5.18
CA LEU A 172 6.22 -22.95 -5.16
C LEU A 172 7.63 -22.35 -5.16
N LEU A 173 8.56 -22.94 -4.39
CA LEU A 173 9.94 -22.48 -4.33
C LEU A 173 10.68 -22.77 -5.64
N SER A 174 10.47 -23.93 -6.25
CA SER A 174 11.03 -24.23 -7.57
C SER A 174 10.56 -23.20 -8.59
N GLU A 175 9.27 -22.90 -8.75
CA GLU A 175 8.83 -21.88 -9.71
C GLU A 175 9.38 -20.46 -9.45
N LEU A 176 9.65 -20.11 -8.19
CA LEU A 176 10.20 -18.80 -7.80
C LEU A 176 11.72 -18.70 -7.97
N PHE A 177 12.43 -19.82 -7.93
CA PHE A 177 13.89 -19.90 -7.89
C PHE A 177 14.49 -20.85 -8.94
N ASP A 178 13.67 -21.35 -9.87
CA ASP A 178 14.12 -22.06 -11.06
C ASP A 178 14.78 -21.01 -11.94
N ASP A 179 16.10 -20.95 -11.79
CA ASP A 179 17.05 -20.26 -12.64
C ASP A 179 16.97 -20.81 -14.07
N ASP A 180 15.93 -20.44 -14.82
CA ASP A 180 16.16 -20.21 -16.24
C ASP A 180 17.07 -19.00 -16.33
N ALA A 181 18.36 -19.33 -16.36
CA ALA A 181 19.46 -18.49 -16.76
C ALA A 181 19.17 -17.91 -18.14
N ASP A 182 18.38 -16.84 -18.17
CA ASP A 182 18.41 -15.89 -19.26
C ASP A 182 19.75 -15.14 -19.11
N ALA A 183 20.78 -15.81 -19.62
CA ALA A 183 22.10 -15.27 -19.82
C ALA A 183 21.94 -14.02 -20.68
N SER A 184 21.81 -12.88 -20.03
CA SER A 184 22.04 -11.58 -20.65
C SER A 184 23.38 -11.67 -21.38
N PRO A 185 23.42 -11.53 -22.72
CA PRO A 185 24.67 -11.65 -23.44
C PRO A 185 25.63 -10.60 -22.88
N ALA A 186 26.76 -11.09 -22.37
CA ALA A 186 27.81 -10.26 -21.78
C ALA A 186 28.06 -9.05 -22.68
N ALA A 187 27.90 -7.85 -22.12
CA ALA A 187 28.25 -6.62 -22.78
C ALA A 187 29.73 -6.73 -23.25
N PRO A 188 30.05 -6.38 -24.51
CA PRO A 188 31.42 -6.48 -25.00
C PRO A 188 32.34 -5.63 -24.13
N ALA A 189 33.44 -6.23 -23.68
CA ALA A 189 34.47 -5.56 -22.92
C ALA A 189 34.99 -4.34 -23.71
N HIS A 190 34.72 -3.14 -23.22
CA HIS A 190 35.41 -1.95 -23.66
C HIS A 190 36.88 -2.07 -23.25
N SER A 191 37.75 -2.36 -24.21
CA SER A 191 39.20 -2.22 -24.06
C SER A 191 39.50 -0.75 -23.78
N LEU A 192 39.89 -0.45 -22.54
CA LEU A 192 40.52 0.82 -22.20
C LEU A 192 41.93 0.81 -22.78
N ASP A 193 42.05 1.41 -23.97
CA ASP A 193 43.33 1.74 -24.59
C ASP A 193 43.90 2.96 -23.87
N THR A 194 44.71 2.73 -22.83
CA THR A 194 45.49 3.78 -22.17
C THR A 194 46.74 4.05 -22.98
N THR A 195 46.63 4.92 -23.99
CA THR A 195 47.80 5.59 -24.55
C THR A 195 48.12 6.81 -23.71
N THR A 196 49.18 6.66 -22.91
CA THR A 196 49.95 7.77 -22.32
C THR A 196 50.48 8.66 -23.44
N LYS A 197 50.15 9.96 -23.36
CA LYS A 197 50.91 11.01 -24.03
C LYS A 197 51.52 11.91 -22.97
N GLU A 198 52.82 11.71 -22.74
CA GLU A 198 53.71 12.71 -22.18
C GLU A 198 54.07 13.72 -23.28
N ALA A 199 53.86 15.00 -22.99
CA ALA A 199 54.68 16.18 -23.33
C ALA A 199 53.82 17.45 -23.14
#